data_AF-A0A3M1MPK8-F1
#
_entry.id   AF-A0A3M1MPK8-F1
#
_cell.length_a   1.000
_cell.length_b   1.000
_cell.length_c   1.000
_cell.angle_alpha   90.00
_cell.angle_beta   90.00
_cell.angle_gamma   90.00
#
_symmetry.space_group_name_H-M   'P 1'
#
loop_
_entity.id
_entity.type
_entity.pdbx_description
1 polymer ?
#
loop_
_entity_poly.entity_id
_entity_poly.type
_entity_poly.pdbx_seq_one_letter_code
_entity_poly.pdbx_strand_id
1 'polypeptide(L)'
;MAVTFERGPARRVVPTGQGGRDRLCMRSQCCSHDGRRIWNYAGVSGVIIDGPGDAQEMAVLPQRFPRRSRRGAMGRFERLAKLEAKLLRRRDHLRAALQDDLETLTRMSPVGGDLADVALEIGYEDVISQLADSESRELRSIEEAISRLRSGTYGDCQGCGKPIPLARLEVIPDATLCVKCQRLVESSGCRDWSQYQQRAYDRAGRD
;
A
#
# COMPACT_ATOMS: atom_id res chain seq x y z
N MET A 1 -16.27 -41.92 8.78
CA MET A 1 -16.96 -40.63 8.90
C MET A 1 -16.33 -39.67 7.91
N ALA A 2 -16.94 -39.51 6.75
CA ALA A 2 -16.53 -38.55 5.74
C ALA A 2 -17.82 -37.94 5.17
N VAL A 3 -18.04 -36.65 5.41
CA VAL A 3 -19.18 -35.91 4.89
C VAL A 3 -18.65 -34.95 3.85
N THR A 4 -18.83 -35.33 2.59
CA THR A 4 -18.66 -34.47 1.41
C THR A 4 -19.85 -33.52 1.33
N PHE A 5 -19.61 -32.21 1.24
CA PHE A 5 -20.66 -31.20 1.11
C PHE A 5 -20.98 -30.97 -0.37
N GLU A 6 -22.10 -31.50 -0.84
CA GLU A 6 -22.64 -31.29 -2.18
C GLU A 6 -23.24 -29.87 -2.29
N ARG A 7 -22.76 -29.07 -3.26
CA ARG A 7 -23.39 -27.80 -3.63
C ARG A 7 -24.35 -28.02 -4.81
N GLY A 8 -25.65 -28.04 -4.51
CA GLY A 8 -26.75 -27.94 -5.49
C GLY A 8 -27.15 -26.48 -5.81
N PRO A 9 -27.97 -26.22 -6.86
CA PRO A 9 -27.75 -25.13 -7.81
C PRO A 9 -28.70 -23.93 -7.68
N ALA A 10 -28.21 -22.71 -7.95
CA ALA A 10 -29.04 -21.56 -8.25
C ALA A 10 -29.31 -21.49 -9.77
N ARG A 11 -30.54 -21.82 -10.15
CA ARG A 11 -31.06 -21.81 -11.52
C ARG A 11 -31.03 -20.39 -12.11
N ARG A 12 -30.44 -20.22 -13.30
CA ARG A 12 -30.57 -19.00 -14.12
C ARG A 12 -31.48 -19.32 -15.30
N VAL A 13 -32.63 -18.65 -15.37
CA VAL A 13 -33.58 -18.73 -16.47
C VAL A 13 -32.98 -18.03 -17.70
N VAL A 14 -32.89 -18.74 -18.82
CA VAL A 14 -32.49 -18.20 -20.13
C VAL A 14 -33.77 -18.05 -20.95
N PRO A 15 -34.05 -16.89 -21.58
CA PRO A 15 -35.05 -16.84 -22.63
C PRO A 15 -34.45 -17.37 -23.93
N THR A 16 -35.00 -18.49 -24.41
CA THR A 16 -34.83 -19.02 -25.77
C THR A 16 -35.78 -18.31 -26.73
N GLY A 17 -35.34 -18.13 -27.98
CA GLY A 17 -36.27 -18.04 -29.12
C GLY A 17 -36.26 -16.76 -29.98
N GLN A 18 -35.31 -16.73 -30.92
CA GLN A 18 -35.53 -16.53 -32.37
C GLN A 18 -36.51 -15.46 -32.89
N GLY A 19 -35.95 -14.48 -33.62
CA GLY A 19 -36.35 -14.17 -34.99
C GLY A 19 -37.50 -13.19 -35.22
N GLY A 20 -37.18 -11.95 -35.62
CA GLY A 20 -38.15 -11.01 -36.19
C GLY A 20 -37.47 -9.78 -36.78
N ARG A 21 -37.53 -9.65 -38.11
CA ARG A 21 -37.01 -8.52 -38.89
C ARG A 21 -37.90 -7.28 -38.72
N ASP A 22 -37.25 -6.13 -38.98
CA ASP A 22 -37.80 -4.90 -39.55
C ASP A 22 -38.57 -3.89 -38.67
N ARG A 23 -38.09 -2.64 -38.79
CA ARG A 23 -38.70 -1.33 -38.47
C ARG A 23 -38.70 -1.02 -36.96
N LEU A 24 -38.16 0.09 -36.46
CA LEU A 24 -38.11 1.44 -36.99
C LEU A 24 -36.78 2.12 -36.66
N CYS A 25 -36.10 2.61 -37.69
CA CYS A 25 -35.24 3.78 -37.58
C CYS A 25 -36.15 5.02 -37.53
N MET A 26 -36.13 5.79 -36.43
CA MET A 26 -36.61 7.18 -36.43
C MET A 26 -36.10 7.95 -35.20
N ARG A 27 -34.88 8.50 -35.31
CA ARG A 27 -34.60 9.95 -35.27
C ARG A 27 -33.16 10.24 -34.81
N SER A 28 -32.53 11.10 -35.61
CA SER A 28 -31.29 11.86 -35.43
C SER A 28 -29.96 11.11 -35.38
N GLN A 29 -29.40 10.96 -36.60
CA GLN A 29 -27.98 11.15 -36.96
C GLN A 29 -26.97 10.07 -36.57
N CYS A 30 -26.97 8.99 -37.35
CA CYS A 30 -25.75 8.23 -37.62
C CYS A 30 -24.97 8.93 -38.75
N CYS A 31 -23.90 9.64 -38.41
CA CYS A 31 -22.83 9.96 -39.35
C CYS A 31 -21.66 9.02 -39.02
N SER A 32 -21.39 8.07 -39.91
CA SER A 32 -20.26 7.15 -39.83
C SER A 32 -18.97 7.90 -40.12
N HIS A 33 -18.19 8.19 -39.09
CA HIS A 33 -16.74 8.33 -39.22
C HIS A 33 -16.12 7.33 -38.24
N ASP A 34 -15.45 6.31 -38.80
CA ASP A 34 -14.48 5.46 -38.11
C ASP A 34 -14.98 4.23 -37.31
N GLY A 35 -16.08 3.58 -37.75
CA GLY A 35 -16.35 2.15 -37.47
C GLY A 35 -16.51 1.68 -36.01
N ARG A 36 -16.48 2.58 -35.03
CA ARG A 36 -16.56 2.26 -33.59
C ARG A 36 -17.97 2.47 -33.05
N ARG A 37 -18.54 1.45 -32.40
CA ARG A 37 -19.84 1.57 -31.72
C ARG A 37 -19.64 2.29 -30.39
N ILE A 38 -20.32 3.41 -30.21
CA ILE A 38 -20.27 4.25 -29.01
C ILE A 38 -21.66 4.22 -28.37
N TRP A 39 -21.73 4.09 -27.03
CA TRP A 39 -22.98 4.28 -26.30
C TRP A 39 -22.93 5.51 -25.39
N ASN A 40 -24.11 6.10 -25.17
CA ASN A 40 -24.35 7.24 -24.30
C ASN A 40 -25.51 6.96 -23.35
N TYR A 41 -25.27 7.12 -22.05
CA TYR A 41 -26.32 7.09 -21.02
C TYR A 41 -25.95 7.96 -19.83
N ALA A 42 -26.94 8.67 -19.29
CA ALA A 42 -26.78 9.57 -18.14
C ALA A 42 -25.56 10.52 -18.23
N GLY A 43 -25.24 11.02 -19.43
CA GLY A 43 -24.14 11.97 -19.65
C GLY A 43 -22.73 11.34 -19.70
N VAL A 44 -22.64 10.01 -19.83
CA VAL A 44 -21.38 9.26 -19.95
C VAL A 44 -21.30 8.59 -21.32
N SER A 45 -20.18 8.79 -22.02
CA SER A 45 -19.88 8.21 -23.34
C SER A 45 -18.82 7.10 -23.21
N GLY A 46 -19.04 5.95 -23.84
CA GLY A 46 -18.08 4.84 -23.86
C GLY A 46 -18.01 4.13 -25.23
N VAL A 47 -16.85 3.59 -25.59
CA VAL A 47 -16.62 2.83 -26.83
C VAL A 47 -16.74 1.34 -26.54
N ILE A 48 -17.50 0.62 -27.37
CA ILE A 48 -17.62 -0.83 -27.29
C ILE A 48 -16.40 -1.46 -27.95
N ILE A 49 -15.64 -2.24 -27.17
CA ILE A 49 -14.51 -3.06 -27.63
C ILE A 49 -15.00 -4.51 -27.58
N ASP A 50 -15.24 -5.10 -28.75
CA ASP A 50 -15.63 -6.52 -28.86
C ASP A 50 -14.35 -7.37 -28.72
N GLY A 51 -14.11 -7.93 -27.52
CA GLY A 51 -12.99 -8.82 -27.24
C GLY A 51 -13.42 -9.98 -26.32
N PRO A 52 -13.00 -11.23 -26.58
CA PRO A 52 -13.31 -12.37 -25.73
C PRO A 52 -12.26 -12.51 -24.62
N GLY A 53 -12.71 -12.58 -23.36
CA GLY A 53 -11.93 -13.14 -22.25
C GLY A 53 -11.25 -12.12 -21.32
N ASP A 54 -11.51 -12.31 -20.03
CA ASP A 54 -10.68 -11.94 -18.88
C ASP A 54 -10.87 -10.52 -18.31
N ALA A 55 -12.01 -10.36 -17.63
CA ALA A 55 -12.28 -9.30 -16.69
C ALA A 55 -11.40 -9.44 -15.42
N GLN A 56 -10.21 -8.82 -15.40
CA GLN A 56 -9.50 -8.57 -14.13
C GLN A 56 -8.30 -7.60 -14.16
N GLU A 57 -8.26 -6.54 -14.98
CA GLU A 57 -7.44 -5.38 -14.61
C GLU A 57 -7.91 -4.09 -15.29
N MET A 58 -8.77 -3.36 -14.59
CA MET A 58 -9.12 -1.99 -14.96
C MET A 58 -8.43 -1.06 -13.98
N ALA A 59 -7.18 -0.69 -14.27
CA ALA A 59 -6.57 0.50 -13.70
C ALA A 59 -7.30 1.73 -14.27
N VAL A 60 -8.44 2.07 -13.68
CA VAL A 60 -9.16 3.31 -13.97
C VAL A 60 -8.37 4.46 -13.34
N LEU A 61 -7.41 5.00 -14.08
CA LEU A 61 -6.94 6.37 -13.82
C LEU A 61 -8.15 7.31 -14.07
N PRO A 62 -8.63 8.05 -13.06
CA PRO A 62 -9.78 8.94 -13.25
C PRO A 62 -9.39 10.10 -14.16
N GLN A 63 -9.76 10.02 -15.45
CA GLN A 63 -9.58 11.08 -16.44
C GLN A 63 -10.64 12.18 -16.32
N ARG A 64 -10.74 12.84 -15.16
CA ARG A 64 -11.42 14.15 -15.03
C ARG A 64 -10.99 14.83 -13.74
N PHE A 65 -9.77 15.37 -13.75
CA PHE A 65 -9.33 16.28 -12.70
C PHE A 65 -10.12 17.61 -12.80
N PRO A 66 -10.82 18.04 -11.74
CA PRO A 66 -11.49 19.35 -11.75
C PRO A 66 -10.45 20.46 -11.98
N ARG A 67 -10.83 21.51 -12.72
CA ARG A 67 -9.98 22.68 -13.02
C ARG A 67 -9.70 23.54 -11.77
N ARG A 68 -9.14 22.94 -10.71
CA ARG A 68 -8.43 23.68 -9.66
C ARG A 68 -7.10 24.12 -10.28
N SER A 69 -6.76 25.40 -10.21
CA SER A 69 -5.61 26.01 -10.91
C SER A 69 -4.39 25.06 -11.00
N ARG A 70 -3.98 24.68 -12.22
CA ARG A 70 -2.90 23.71 -12.48
C ARG A 70 -1.60 24.00 -11.70
N ARG A 71 -1.35 25.26 -11.35
CA ARG A 71 -0.18 25.71 -10.56
C ARG A 71 -0.09 25.12 -9.14
N GLY A 72 -1.21 24.86 -8.46
CA GLY A 72 -1.20 24.39 -7.06
C GLY A 72 -1.01 22.87 -6.91
N ALA A 73 -1.50 22.09 -7.87
CA ALA A 73 -1.40 20.62 -7.84
C ALA A 73 0.01 20.12 -8.17
N MET A 74 0.74 20.82 -9.06
CA MET A 74 2.13 20.48 -9.40
C MET A 74 3.06 20.54 -8.18
N GLY A 75 2.91 21.53 -7.29
CA GLY A 75 3.79 21.67 -6.13
C GLY A 75 3.61 20.56 -5.08
N ARG A 76 2.40 20.04 -4.89
CA ARG A 76 2.17 18.90 -3.98
C ARG A 76 2.73 17.60 -4.56
N PHE A 77 2.53 17.38 -5.85
CA PHE A 77 3.05 16.20 -6.54
C PHE A 77 4.59 16.17 -6.53
N GLU A 78 5.23 17.31 -6.81
CA GLU A 78 6.70 17.42 -6.78
C GLU A 78 7.27 17.14 -5.37
N ARG A 79 6.61 17.64 -4.33
CA ARG A 79 7.00 17.35 -2.94
C ARG A 79 6.88 15.86 -2.61
N LEU A 80 5.78 15.22 -3.01
CA LEU A 80 5.59 13.78 -2.79
C LEU A 80 6.64 12.95 -3.55
N ALA A 81 6.96 13.31 -4.79
CA ALA A 81 8.02 12.66 -5.56
C ALA A 81 9.40 12.82 -4.88
N LYS A 82 9.69 13.98 -4.29
CA LYS A 82 10.93 14.20 -3.51
C LYS A 82 10.98 13.30 -2.27
N LEU A 83 9.85 13.15 -1.56
CA LEU A 83 9.74 12.28 -0.39
C LEU A 83 9.90 10.80 -0.78
N GLU A 84 9.26 10.38 -1.87
CA GLU A 84 9.40 9.02 -2.42
C GLU A 84 10.86 8.72 -2.76
N ALA A 85 11.54 9.61 -3.48
CA ALA A 85 12.95 9.45 -3.81
C ALA A 85 13.85 9.38 -2.55
N LYS A 86 13.50 10.13 -1.49
CA LYS A 86 14.20 10.07 -0.19
C LYS A 86 14.00 8.70 0.49
N LEU A 87 12.78 8.19 0.51
CA LEU A 87 12.44 6.88 1.07
C LEU A 87 13.13 5.74 0.32
N LEU A 88 13.13 5.77 -1.02
CA LEU A 88 13.79 4.75 -1.84
C LEU A 88 15.30 4.70 -1.57
N ARG A 89 15.97 5.86 -1.54
CA ARG A 89 17.41 5.92 -1.20
C ARG A 89 17.69 5.35 0.18
N ARG A 90 16.87 5.69 1.18
CA ARG A 90 17.06 5.18 2.55
C ARG A 90 16.81 3.67 2.65
N ARG A 91 15.78 3.15 1.96
CA ARG A 91 15.52 1.71 1.85
C ARG A 91 16.72 0.96 1.28
N ASP A 92 17.26 1.44 0.17
CA ASP A 92 18.36 0.76 -0.51
C ASP A 92 19.63 0.78 0.36
N HIS A 93 19.89 1.87 1.08
CA HIS A 93 20.95 1.92 2.08
C HIS A 93 20.74 0.90 3.21
N LEU A 94 19.56 0.84 3.82
CA LEU A 94 19.27 -0.10 4.92
C LEU A 94 19.38 -1.56 4.47
N ARG A 95 18.95 -1.87 3.25
CA ARG A 95 19.09 -3.23 2.69
C ARG A 95 20.56 -3.62 2.51
N ALA A 96 21.40 -2.69 2.06
CA ALA A 96 22.83 -2.93 1.95
C ALA A 96 23.50 -3.09 3.32
N ALA A 97 23.15 -2.25 4.30
CA ALA A 97 23.66 -2.33 5.66
C ALA A 97 23.31 -3.68 6.33
N LEU A 98 22.03 -4.08 6.29
CA LEU A 98 21.59 -5.38 6.82
C LEU A 98 22.28 -6.58 6.16
N GLN A 99 22.61 -6.46 4.87
CA GLN A 99 23.37 -7.51 4.19
C GLN A 99 24.81 -7.59 4.71
N ASP A 100 25.48 -6.45 4.92
CA ASP A 100 26.83 -6.39 5.47
C ASP A 100 26.89 -6.88 6.92
N ASP A 101 25.91 -6.52 7.75
CA ASP A 101 25.77 -7.02 9.12
C ASP A 101 25.63 -8.55 9.15
N LEU A 102 24.80 -9.11 8.26
CA LEU A 102 24.63 -10.56 8.14
C LEU A 102 25.93 -11.25 7.71
N GLU A 103 26.65 -10.68 6.74
CA GLU A 103 27.95 -11.21 6.32
C GLU A 103 28.98 -11.13 7.45
N THR A 104 28.97 -10.05 8.23
CA THR A 104 29.85 -9.85 9.38
C THR A 104 29.60 -10.92 10.44
N LEU A 105 28.35 -11.11 10.85
CA LEU A 105 27.96 -12.19 11.78
C LEU A 105 28.30 -13.58 11.25
N THR A 106 28.19 -13.80 9.93
CA THR A 106 28.54 -15.10 9.32
C THR A 106 30.05 -15.35 9.34
N ARG A 107 30.86 -14.29 9.24
CA ARG A 107 32.34 -14.37 9.32
C ARG A 107 32.84 -14.48 10.76
N MET A 108 32.08 -13.99 11.73
CA MET A 108 32.31 -14.20 13.16
C MET A 108 32.03 -15.68 13.46
N SER A 109 33.11 -16.44 13.51
CA SER A 109 33.11 -17.84 13.92
C SER A 109 34.04 -17.92 15.11
N PRO A 110 33.74 -18.72 16.16
CA PRO A 110 34.60 -18.85 17.33
C PRO A 110 35.87 -19.60 16.94
N VAL A 111 36.78 -18.89 16.28
CA VAL A 111 38.09 -19.35 15.88
C VAL A 111 38.98 -19.11 17.06
N GLY A 112 39.09 -20.12 17.92
CA GLY A 112 40.11 -20.27 18.96
C GLY A 112 40.68 -18.96 19.54
N GLY A 113 40.18 -18.57 20.70
CA GLY A 113 40.72 -17.48 21.52
C GLY A 113 40.73 -17.89 22.99
N ASP A 114 41.21 -17.00 23.86
CA ASP A 114 41.05 -17.18 25.29
C ASP A 114 39.60 -16.82 25.75
N LEU A 115 39.31 -16.97 27.04
CA LEU A 115 37.99 -16.63 27.57
C LEU A 115 37.63 -15.15 27.40
N ALA A 116 38.64 -14.26 27.33
CA ALA A 116 38.40 -12.84 27.12
C ALA A 116 38.03 -12.55 25.66
N ASP A 117 38.68 -13.21 24.71
CA ASP A 117 38.35 -13.10 23.28
C ASP A 117 36.91 -13.56 22.99
N VAL A 118 36.51 -14.71 23.56
CA VAL A 118 35.14 -15.22 23.43
C VAL A 118 34.12 -14.26 24.04
N ALA A 119 34.40 -13.70 25.22
CA ALA A 119 33.52 -12.73 25.85
C ALA A 119 33.36 -11.44 25.02
N LEU A 120 34.45 -10.99 24.37
CA LEU A 120 34.40 -9.85 23.45
C LEU A 120 33.56 -10.17 22.22
N GLU A 121 33.75 -11.33 21.59
CA GLU A 121 33.00 -11.75 20.40
C GLU A 121 31.49 -11.75 20.66
N ILE A 122 31.05 -12.35 21.77
CA ILE A 122 29.63 -12.34 22.20
C ILE A 122 29.11 -10.90 22.33
N GLY A 123 29.90 -10.01 22.95
CA GLY A 123 29.52 -8.61 23.10
C GLY A 123 29.38 -7.89 21.74
N TYR A 124 30.24 -8.20 20.77
CA TYR A 124 30.12 -7.66 19.42
C TYR A 124 28.91 -8.20 18.68
N GLU A 125 28.64 -9.50 18.77
CA GLU A 125 27.44 -10.14 18.18
C GLU A 125 26.16 -9.49 18.71
N ASP A 126 26.06 -9.25 20.02
CA ASP A 126 24.92 -8.60 20.66
C ASP A 126 24.69 -7.18 20.12
N VAL A 127 25.77 -6.42 19.91
CA VAL A 127 25.71 -5.05 19.37
C VAL A 127 25.24 -5.06 17.91
N ILE A 128 25.81 -5.93 17.08
CA ILE A 128 25.42 -6.03 15.66
C ILE A 128 23.96 -6.49 15.54
N SER A 129 23.56 -7.47 16.35
CA SER A 129 22.18 -7.96 16.40
C SER A 129 21.19 -6.84 16.76
N GLN A 130 21.48 -6.03 17.78
CA GLN A 130 20.65 -4.89 18.16
C GLN A 130 20.57 -3.81 17.08
N LEU A 131 21.69 -3.54 16.39
CA LEU A 131 21.73 -2.62 15.27
C LEU A 131 20.84 -3.11 14.13
N ALA A 132 21.03 -4.34 13.68
CA ALA A 132 20.25 -4.97 12.62
C ALA A 132 18.74 -5.01 12.96
N ASP A 133 18.39 -5.25 14.23
CA ASP A 133 17.01 -5.17 14.71
C ASP A 133 16.40 -3.77 14.55
N SER A 134 17.18 -2.72 14.84
CA SER A 134 16.76 -1.33 14.71
C SER A 134 16.58 -0.94 13.24
N GLU A 135 17.54 -1.31 12.39
CA GLU A 135 17.52 -1.05 10.95
C GLU A 135 16.38 -1.78 10.25
N SER A 136 16.11 -3.03 10.66
CA SER A 136 14.98 -3.83 10.16
C SER A 136 13.64 -3.19 10.48
N ARG A 137 13.50 -2.55 11.65
CA ARG A 137 12.28 -1.82 12.02
C ARG A 137 12.12 -0.55 11.19
N GLU A 138 13.20 0.20 10.98
CA GLU A 138 13.19 1.37 10.12
C GLU A 138 12.83 0.97 8.68
N LEU A 139 13.45 -0.08 8.14
CA LEU A 139 13.18 -0.59 6.80
C LEU A 139 11.69 -0.93 6.61
N ARG A 140 11.09 -1.61 7.59
CA ARG A 140 9.66 -1.93 7.58
C ARG A 140 8.78 -0.69 7.50
N SER A 141 9.09 0.35 8.29
CA SER A 141 8.34 1.61 8.27
C SER A 141 8.46 2.34 6.92
N ILE A 142 9.64 2.28 6.29
CA ILE A 142 9.89 2.87 4.97
C ILE A 142 9.14 2.10 3.88
N GLU A 143 9.17 0.77 3.91
CA GLU A 143 8.43 -0.06 2.95
C GLU A 143 6.92 0.17 3.05
N GLU A 144 6.42 0.31 4.28
CA GLU A 144 5.03 0.69 4.52
C GLU A 144 4.71 2.08 3.97
N ALA A 145 5.57 3.07 4.21
CA ALA A 145 5.40 4.41 3.66
C ALA A 145 5.36 4.41 2.11
N ILE A 146 6.24 3.64 1.46
CA ILE A 146 6.27 3.45 0.00
C ILE A 146 4.98 2.76 -0.49
N SER A 147 4.53 1.72 0.21
CA SER A 147 3.26 1.04 -0.11
C SER A 147 2.07 2.01 -0.07
N ARG A 148 2.07 2.91 0.91
CA ARG A 148 1.04 3.95 1.08
C ARG A 148 1.11 5.06 0.03
N LEU A 149 2.31 5.38 -0.46
CA LEU A 149 2.47 6.28 -1.60
C LEU A 149 1.81 5.68 -2.85
N ARG A 150 2.00 4.37 -3.08
CA ARG A 150 1.39 3.65 -4.21
C ARG A 150 -0.12 3.53 -4.10
N SER A 151 -0.65 3.30 -2.89
CA SER A 151 -2.10 3.23 -2.67
C SER A 151 -2.79 4.59 -2.56
N GLY A 152 -2.03 5.69 -2.51
CA GLY A 152 -2.56 7.05 -2.41
C GLY A 152 -3.02 7.46 -1.01
N THR A 153 -2.80 6.64 0.02
CA THR A 153 -3.13 6.94 1.43
C THR A 153 -1.98 7.56 2.20
N TYR A 154 -0.87 7.87 1.53
CA TYR A 154 0.29 8.50 2.16
C TYR A 154 -0.07 9.87 2.75
N GLY A 155 0.35 10.07 3.99
CA GLY A 155 0.05 11.28 4.74
C GLY A 155 -1.21 11.21 5.60
N ASP A 156 -1.90 10.07 5.69
CA ASP A 156 -2.95 9.86 6.70
C ASP A 156 -2.39 9.18 7.96
N CYS A 157 -2.92 9.47 9.14
CA CYS A 157 -2.47 8.81 10.37
C CYS A 157 -3.13 7.43 10.47
N GLN A 158 -2.37 6.36 10.67
CA GLN A 158 -2.94 5.02 10.87
C GLN A 158 -3.80 4.92 12.14
N GLY A 159 -3.43 5.67 13.18
CA GLY A 159 -4.16 5.60 14.44
C GLY A 159 -5.49 6.34 14.51
N CYS A 160 -5.61 7.51 13.88
CA CYS A 160 -6.82 8.32 13.97
C CYS A 160 -7.42 8.71 12.61
N GLY A 161 -6.81 8.29 11.49
CA GLY A 161 -7.24 8.62 10.13
C GLY A 161 -7.04 10.08 9.73
N LYS A 162 -6.52 10.95 10.62
CA LYS A 162 -6.35 12.38 10.34
C LYS A 162 -5.10 12.64 9.47
N PRO A 163 -5.10 13.68 8.64
CA PRO A 163 -3.93 14.03 7.84
C PRO A 163 -2.74 14.40 8.72
N ILE A 164 -1.58 13.86 8.37
CA ILE A 164 -0.28 14.16 8.94
C ILE A 164 0.23 15.46 8.30
N PRO A 165 0.66 16.46 9.09
CA PRO A 165 1.19 17.70 8.55
C PRO A 165 2.39 17.46 7.63
N LEU A 166 2.40 18.12 6.46
CA LEU A 166 3.51 17.99 5.49
C LEU A 166 4.87 18.35 6.11
N ALA A 167 4.92 19.36 6.98
CA ALA A 167 6.15 19.73 7.69
C ALA A 167 6.74 18.56 8.50
N ARG A 168 5.91 17.65 9.04
CA ARG A 168 6.38 16.44 9.72
C ARG A 168 6.95 15.43 8.72
N LEU A 169 6.29 15.24 7.59
CA LEU A 169 6.73 14.31 6.54
C LEU A 169 8.01 14.78 5.84
N GLU A 170 8.23 16.09 5.74
CA GLU A 170 9.47 16.66 5.20
C GLU A 170 10.69 16.32 6.08
N VAL A 171 10.51 16.32 7.40
CA VAL A 171 11.54 15.92 8.37
C VAL A 171 11.64 14.39 8.47
N ILE A 172 10.53 13.72 8.77
CA ILE A 172 10.40 12.28 9.01
C ILE A 172 9.44 11.67 7.97
N PRO A 173 9.94 11.25 6.79
CA PRO A 173 9.12 10.83 5.65
C PRO A 173 8.43 9.47 5.83
N ASP A 174 8.93 8.64 6.73
CA ASP A 174 8.45 7.31 7.09
C ASP A 174 7.40 7.34 8.23
N ALA A 175 7.03 8.53 8.72
CA ALA A 175 6.08 8.67 9.81
C ALA A 175 4.68 8.12 9.46
N THR A 176 4.26 7.06 10.17
CA THR A 176 2.93 6.43 10.02
C THR A 176 1.86 7.04 10.91
N LEU A 177 2.26 7.72 11.99
CA LEU A 177 1.40 8.31 13.02
C LEU A 177 1.53 9.84 13.10
N CYS A 178 0.42 10.49 13.44
CA CYS A 178 0.41 11.89 13.84
C CYS A 178 1.03 12.06 15.24
N VAL A 179 1.44 13.29 15.58
CA VAL A 179 2.08 13.61 16.87
C VAL A 179 1.24 13.17 18.08
N LYS A 180 -0.09 13.26 17.99
CA LYS A 180 -0.98 12.85 19.09
C LYS A 180 -0.96 11.33 19.30
N CYS A 181 -1.10 10.56 18.22
CA CYS A 181 -1.04 9.10 18.26
C CYS A 181 0.36 8.62 18.68
N GLN A 182 1.41 9.26 18.18
CA GLN A 182 2.78 8.96 18.56
C GLN A 182 3.02 9.11 20.06
N ARG A 183 2.57 10.23 20.64
CA ARG A 183 2.68 10.49 22.10
C ARG A 183 1.94 9.44 22.94
N LEU A 184 0.79 8.95 22.46
CA LEU A 184 0.05 7.90 23.17
C LEU A 184 0.88 6.62 23.26
N VAL A 185 1.48 6.19 22.14
CA VAL A 185 2.34 5.00 22.09
C VAL A 185 3.51 5.14 23.06
N GLU A 186 4.23 6.27 22.99
CA GLU A 186 5.36 6.59 23.86
C GLU A 186 4.97 6.56 25.35
N SER A 187 3.83 7.16 25.72
CA SER A 187 3.36 7.20 27.11
C SER A 187 2.86 5.84 27.63
N SER A 188 2.39 4.97 26.74
CA SER A 188 1.80 3.66 27.10
C SER A 188 2.82 2.54 27.31
N GLY A 189 4.11 2.79 27.05
CA GLY A 189 5.13 1.74 27.03
C GLY A 189 4.85 0.67 25.96
N CYS A 190 4.19 1.06 24.87
CA CYS A 190 3.97 0.21 23.70
C CYS A 190 5.07 0.52 22.68
N ARG A 191 5.55 -0.50 21.98
CA ARG A 191 6.56 -0.35 20.93
C ARG A 191 5.98 0.22 19.64
N ASP A 192 4.72 -0.09 19.34
CA ASP A 192 4.04 0.38 18.13
C ASP A 192 2.54 0.65 18.38
N TRP A 193 1.86 1.14 17.34
CA TRP A 193 0.43 1.46 17.38
C TRP A 193 -0.47 0.22 17.43
N SER A 194 -0.08 -0.89 16.80
CA SER A 194 -0.86 -2.13 16.80
C SER A 194 -0.91 -2.73 18.21
N GLN A 195 0.21 -2.73 18.92
CA GLN A 195 0.31 -3.16 20.31
C GLN A 195 -0.51 -2.26 21.23
N TYR A 196 -0.51 -0.94 20.99
CA TYR A 196 -1.38 -0.03 21.71
C TYR A 196 -2.86 -0.36 21.49
N GLN A 197 -3.29 -0.58 20.25
CA GLN A 197 -4.67 -0.96 19.93
C GLN A 197 -5.08 -2.29 20.58
N GLN A 198 -4.22 -3.31 20.51
CA GLN A 198 -4.52 -4.61 21.11
C GLN A 198 -4.70 -4.49 22.63
N ARG A 199 -3.78 -3.79 23.31
CA ARG A 199 -3.90 -3.57 24.76
C ARG A 199 -5.14 -2.76 25.15
N ALA A 200 -5.51 -1.77 24.33
CA ALA A 200 -6.73 -1.00 24.55
C ALA A 200 -7.98 -1.86 24.37
N TYR A 201 -8.02 -2.70 23.34
CA TYR A 201 -9.09 -3.67 23.10
C TYR A 201 -9.21 -4.68 24.25
N ASP A 202 -8.10 -5.30 24.66
CA ASP A 202 -8.08 -6.27 25.76
C ASP A 202 -8.51 -5.65 27.10
N ARG A 203 -8.30 -4.35 27.30
CA ARG A 203 -8.77 -3.62 28.49
C ARG A 203 -10.28 -3.34 28.41
N ALA A 204 -10.77 -2.93 27.25
CA ALA A 204 -12.19 -2.65 27.04
C ALA A 204 -13.07 -3.91 27.07
N GLY A 205 -12.53 -5.08 26.71
CA GLY A 205 -13.26 -6.35 26.76
C GLY A 205 -13.34 -7.02 28.14
N ARG A 206 -12.81 -6.39 29.20
CA ARG A 206 -12.89 -6.86 30.59
C ARG A 206 -13.96 -6.13 31.41
N ASP A 207 -14.57 -5.08 30.86
CA ASP A 207 -15.66 -4.31 31.44
C ASP A 207 -17.01 -4.77 30.86
#